data_AF-A0A8T5PL71-F1
#
_entry.id   AF-A0A8T5PL71-F1
#
_cell.length_a   1.000
_cell.length_b   1.000
_cell.length_c   1.000
_cell.angle_alpha   90.00
_cell.angle_beta   90.00
_cell.angle_gamma   90.00
#
_symmetry.space_group_name_H-M   'P 1'
#
loop_
_entity.id
_entity.type
_entity.pdbx_description
1 polymer ?
#
loop_
_entity_poly.entity_id
_entity_poly.type
_entity_poly.pdbx_seq_one_letter_code
_entity_poly.pdbx_strand_id
1 'polypeptide(L)'
;MQYFLLNAEYEIENNKGIILLQCKDEKGNFVTIKKPYKSYFYILTSSKDIVIEKLKQQGIEDIQIVDKIIGGIKKKLIKVYSENPRDITKIRDIVKEWKEVEEQYEYAVSYVYKYLIDHQLEPASWISFDGEVKRNIEPKLKILAFDIEVIEEKGEENIIMISVADNNKKKQVFSLKETGLSYTKHFNTEKQMLEAFFKYIRESDPDIICTYNGDEFDFVKLKQRCEKLKIKMEIGREGDVVKFERRGRGSAASIKDRVHIDLFNFVNHILSPSLKTEVLTLDEVAKEILGEGKIKLDWSEMKEAWKQKKDIERIAEYCLRDAELTLALAEELLPQIFSLSRLTMSLPFDVSRYYYSQLVEHFLMRKSAQDNRIIPNMPKYDEIESRRQLPAYTGAIVIEPKTGLHENILVFDFQSLYPT
;
A
#
# COMPACT_ATOMS: atom_id res chain seq x y z
N MET A 1 -16.62 -17.45 -13.96
CA MET A 1 -16.08 -17.71 -12.60
C MET A 1 -15.81 -16.38 -11.92
N GLN A 2 -15.91 -16.29 -10.58
CA GLN A 2 -15.69 -15.04 -9.84
C GLN A 2 -14.44 -15.13 -8.97
N TYR A 3 -13.75 -14.01 -8.81
CA TYR A 3 -12.51 -13.91 -8.05
C TYR A 3 -12.52 -12.65 -7.20
N PHE A 4 -12.14 -12.73 -5.94
CA PHE A 4 -11.98 -11.56 -5.09
C PHE A 4 -10.59 -10.97 -5.28
N LEU A 5 -10.48 -9.80 -5.89
CA LEU A 5 -9.22 -9.15 -6.23
C LEU A 5 -8.59 -8.51 -4.99
N LEU A 6 -7.45 -9.01 -4.52
CA LEU A 6 -6.74 -8.46 -3.36
C LEU A 6 -5.60 -7.54 -3.77
N ASN A 7 -4.87 -7.93 -4.81
CA ASN A 7 -3.69 -7.21 -5.25
C ASN A 7 -3.47 -7.37 -6.76
N ALA A 8 -2.69 -6.48 -7.35
CA ALA A 8 -2.30 -6.60 -8.74
C ALA A 8 -0.83 -6.17 -8.91
N GLU A 9 -0.09 -6.97 -9.66
CA GLU A 9 1.28 -6.70 -10.05
C GLU A 9 1.41 -6.86 -11.57
N TYR A 10 2.62 -6.68 -12.09
CA TYR A 10 2.93 -7.06 -13.46
C TYR A 10 4.33 -7.65 -13.57
N GLU A 11 4.50 -8.48 -14.58
CA GLU A 11 5.79 -8.96 -15.02
C GLU A 11 5.93 -8.81 -16.53
N ILE A 12 7.13 -9.10 -17.03
CA ILE A 12 7.42 -9.10 -18.46
C ILE A 12 7.78 -10.52 -18.86
N GLU A 13 6.97 -11.11 -19.72
CA GLU A 13 7.21 -12.43 -20.31
C GLU A 13 7.35 -12.25 -21.83
N ASN A 14 8.44 -12.77 -22.41
CA ASN A 14 8.68 -12.70 -23.86
C ASN A 14 8.53 -11.28 -24.45
N ASN A 15 9.06 -10.27 -23.75
CA ASN A 15 8.96 -8.85 -24.11
C ASN A 15 7.53 -8.27 -24.12
N LYS A 16 6.56 -8.93 -23.47
CA LYS A 16 5.18 -8.47 -23.32
C LYS A 16 4.85 -8.25 -21.86
N GLY A 17 4.11 -7.18 -21.57
CA GLY A 17 3.58 -6.93 -20.23
C GLY A 17 2.44 -7.89 -19.90
N ILE A 18 2.56 -8.56 -18.75
CA ILE A 18 1.55 -9.47 -18.22
C ILE A 18 1.11 -8.94 -16.85
N ILE A 19 -0.17 -8.62 -16.71
CA ILE A 19 -0.79 -8.26 -15.44
C ILE A 19 -1.04 -9.53 -14.64
N LEU A 20 -0.69 -9.49 -13.36
CA LEU A 20 -0.87 -10.55 -12.38
C LEU A 20 -1.93 -10.11 -11.38
N LEU A 21 -3.15 -10.62 -11.51
CA LEU A 21 -4.23 -10.34 -10.58
C LEU A 21 -4.23 -11.40 -9.48
N GLN A 22 -3.84 -11.00 -8.28
CA GLN A 22 -3.74 -11.87 -7.11
C GLN A 22 -5.08 -11.88 -6.38
N CYS A 23 -5.75 -13.03 -6.41
CA CYS A 23 -7.15 -13.15 -6.02
C CYS A 23 -7.42 -14.32 -5.07
N LYS A 24 -8.62 -14.32 -4.48
CA LYS A 24 -9.25 -15.51 -3.91
C LYS A 24 -10.32 -16.04 -4.86
N ASP A 25 -10.35 -17.35 -5.11
CA ASP A 25 -11.47 -17.96 -5.83
C ASP A 25 -12.71 -18.11 -4.93
N GLU A 26 -13.82 -18.58 -5.50
CA GLU A 26 -15.08 -18.80 -4.77
C GLU A 26 -15.00 -19.83 -3.63
N LYS A 27 -13.95 -20.66 -3.60
CA LYS A 27 -13.66 -21.67 -2.57
C LYS A 27 -12.70 -21.14 -1.49
N GLY A 28 -12.19 -19.91 -1.65
CA GLY A 28 -11.21 -19.32 -0.74
C GLY A 28 -9.77 -19.79 -0.98
N ASN A 29 -9.47 -20.36 -2.16
CA ASN A 29 -8.08 -20.63 -2.55
C ASN A 29 -7.45 -19.37 -3.15
N PHE A 30 -6.16 -19.18 -2.93
CA PHE A 30 -5.40 -18.14 -3.63
C PHE A 30 -5.17 -18.54 -5.09
N VAL A 31 -5.34 -17.59 -6.00
CA VAL A 31 -5.12 -17.76 -7.44
C VAL A 31 -4.52 -16.49 -8.03
N THR A 32 -3.46 -16.63 -8.83
CA THR A 32 -2.93 -15.53 -9.65
C THR A 32 -3.40 -15.68 -11.08
N ILE A 33 -4.15 -14.70 -11.58
CA ILE A 33 -4.68 -14.68 -12.95
C ILE A 33 -3.75 -13.82 -13.81
N LYS A 34 -3.19 -14.42 -14.86
CA LYS A 34 -2.33 -13.71 -15.82
C LYS A 34 -3.15 -13.15 -16.97
N LYS A 35 -2.97 -11.86 -17.27
CA LYS A 35 -3.65 -11.16 -18.37
C LYS A 35 -2.65 -10.34 -19.18
N PRO A 36 -2.45 -10.64 -20.48
CA PRO A 36 -1.62 -9.79 -21.32
C PRO A 36 -2.29 -8.42 -21.47
N TYR A 37 -1.48 -7.36 -21.45
CA TYR A 37 -2.00 -6.01 -21.58
C TYR A 37 -0.99 -5.12 -22.29
N LYS A 38 -1.44 -4.33 -23.27
CA LYS A 38 -0.55 -3.37 -23.94
C LYS A 38 -0.57 -2.07 -23.16
N SER A 39 0.61 -1.55 -22.85
CA SER A 39 0.71 -0.20 -22.29
C SER A 39 0.44 0.82 -23.38
N TYR A 40 0.00 2.02 -23.02
CA TYR A 40 -0.20 3.09 -23.99
C TYR A 40 -0.13 4.47 -23.35
N PHE A 41 -0.01 5.49 -24.20
CA PHE A 41 -0.16 6.90 -23.84
C PHE A 41 -0.79 7.66 -25.01
N TYR A 42 -1.13 8.94 -24.81
CA TYR A 42 -1.77 9.77 -25.82
C TYR A 42 -0.87 10.91 -26.30
N ILE A 43 -1.02 11.27 -27.57
CA ILE A 43 -0.33 12.40 -28.21
C ILE A 43 -1.39 13.35 -28.77
N LEU A 44 -1.31 14.60 -28.35
CA LEU A 44 -1.98 15.72 -29.00
C LEU A 44 -1.01 16.35 -30.00
N THR A 45 -1.48 16.62 -31.21
CA THR A 45 -0.63 17.08 -32.31
C THR A 45 -1.36 18.03 -33.24
N SER A 46 -0.60 18.97 -33.80
CA SER A 46 -1.04 19.88 -34.86
C SER A 46 -1.11 19.22 -36.24
N SER A 47 -0.39 18.10 -36.45
CA SER A 47 -0.37 17.38 -37.73
C SER A 47 -0.30 15.86 -37.52
N LYS A 48 -1.48 15.23 -37.49
CA LYS A 48 -1.62 13.79 -37.22
C LYS A 48 -0.85 12.92 -38.22
N ASP A 49 -0.89 13.27 -39.51
CA ASP A 49 -0.38 12.39 -40.57
C ASP A 49 1.16 12.35 -40.51
N ILE A 50 1.80 13.50 -40.27
CA ILE A 50 3.25 13.59 -40.08
C ILE A 50 3.71 12.80 -38.85
N VAL A 51 3.01 12.94 -37.72
CA VAL A 51 3.36 12.22 -36.48
C VAL A 51 3.21 10.71 -36.65
N ILE A 52 2.15 10.26 -37.34
CA ILE A 52 1.95 8.84 -37.65
C ILE A 52 3.08 8.28 -38.53
N GLU A 53 3.49 9.01 -39.57
CA GLU A 53 4.60 8.59 -40.42
C GLU A 53 5.91 8.49 -39.64
N LYS A 54 6.21 9.47 -38.77
CA LYS A 54 7.39 9.43 -37.89
C LYS A 54 7.35 8.25 -36.92
N LEU A 55 6.19 7.95 -36.31
CA LEU A 55 6.02 6.77 -35.44
C LEU A 55 6.34 5.47 -36.19
N LYS A 56 5.81 5.31 -37.41
CA LYS A 56 6.08 4.14 -38.24
C LYS A 56 7.55 4.01 -38.62
N GLN A 57 8.24 5.11 -38.91
CA GLN A 57 9.69 5.11 -39.15
C GLN A 57 10.51 4.66 -37.93
N GLN A 58 9.97 4.82 -36.72
CA GLN A 58 10.57 4.30 -35.48
C GLN A 58 10.13 2.85 -35.16
N GLY A 59 9.39 2.19 -36.06
CA GLY A 59 8.86 0.83 -35.85
C GLY A 59 7.65 0.76 -34.92
N ILE A 60 6.97 1.89 -34.66
CA ILE A 60 5.80 1.97 -33.80
C ILE A 60 4.55 1.97 -34.69
N GLU A 61 3.94 0.79 -34.84
CA GLU A 61 2.82 0.60 -35.77
C GLU A 61 1.45 0.49 -35.08
N ASP A 62 1.42 0.07 -33.80
CA ASP A 62 0.17 -0.11 -33.05
C ASP A 62 -0.32 1.24 -32.50
N ILE A 63 -1.14 1.90 -33.31
CA ILE A 63 -1.68 3.23 -33.05
C ILE A 63 -3.18 3.30 -33.32
N GLN A 64 -3.87 4.17 -32.60
CA GLN A 64 -5.30 4.40 -32.78
C GLN A 64 -5.63 5.90 -32.68
N ILE A 65 -6.48 6.40 -33.57
CA ILE A 65 -7.05 7.74 -33.40
C ILE A 65 -8.27 7.66 -32.50
N VAL A 66 -8.28 8.45 -31.43
CA VAL A 66 -9.37 8.48 -30.47
C VAL A 66 -9.84 9.91 -30.23
N ASP A 67 -11.10 10.06 -29.85
CA ASP A 67 -11.62 11.31 -29.31
C ASP A 67 -11.56 11.28 -27.79
N LYS A 68 -11.00 12.32 -27.17
CA LYS A 68 -10.99 12.50 -25.70
C LYS A 68 -11.40 13.92 -25.32
N ILE A 69 -11.79 14.11 -24.07
CA ILE A 69 -12.11 15.44 -23.51
C ILE A 69 -10.88 15.97 -22.76
N ILE A 70 -10.43 17.18 -23.12
CA ILE A 70 -9.35 17.92 -22.46
C ILE A 70 -9.87 19.30 -22.09
N GLY A 71 -9.88 19.66 -20.81
CA GLY A 71 -10.39 20.95 -20.36
C GLY A 71 -11.84 21.21 -20.75
N GLY A 72 -12.67 20.15 -20.87
CA GLY A 72 -14.06 20.23 -21.33
C GLY A 72 -14.24 20.25 -22.85
N ILE A 73 -13.16 20.27 -23.64
CA ILE A 73 -13.21 20.32 -25.10
C ILE A 73 -12.86 18.95 -25.68
N LYS A 74 -13.68 18.47 -26.63
CA LYS A 74 -13.42 17.24 -27.38
C LYS A 74 -12.27 17.46 -28.36
N LYS A 75 -11.19 16.68 -28.24
CA LYS A 75 -10.02 16.69 -29.12
C LYS A 75 -9.75 15.30 -29.69
N LYS A 76 -9.15 15.25 -30.87
CA LYS A 76 -8.60 14.02 -31.47
C LYS A 76 -7.16 13.83 -31.03
N LEU A 77 -6.82 12.62 -30.58
CA LEU A 77 -5.47 12.25 -30.16
C LEU A 77 -5.03 10.97 -30.87
N ILE A 78 -3.71 10.80 -30.96
CA ILE A 78 -3.09 9.53 -31.32
C ILE A 78 -2.83 8.77 -30.03
N LYS A 79 -3.46 7.61 -29.87
CA LYS A 79 -3.18 6.63 -28.81
C LYS A 79 -2.10 5.69 -29.34
N VAL A 80 -0.97 5.62 -28.66
CA VAL A 80 0.19 4.81 -29.06
C VAL A 80 0.35 3.65 -28.10
N TYR A 81 0.37 2.43 -28.61
CA TYR A 81 0.51 1.21 -27.81
C TYR A 81 1.96 0.70 -27.79
N SER A 82 2.30 -0.01 -26.73
CA SER A 82 3.54 -0.78 -26.59
C SER A 82 3.25 -2.12 -25.92
N GLU A 83 3.77 -3.20 -26.50
CA GLU A 83 3.72 -4.55 -25.92
C GLU A 83 4.50 -4.60 -24.60
N ASN A 84 5.64 -3.92 -24.53
CA ASN A 84 6.46 -3.83 -23.32
C ASN A 84 6.17 -2.50 -22.59
N PRO A 85 5.67 -2.53 -21.35
CA PRO A 85 5.42 -1.30 -20.59
C PRO A 85 6.67 -0.45 -20.35
N ARG A 86 7.88 -1.05 -20.36
CA ARG A 86 9.15 -0.33 -20.19
C ARG A 86 9.53 0.54 -21.38
N ASP A 87 8.95 0.30 -22.56
CA ASP A 87 9.28 1.07 -23.76
C ASP A 87 8.49 2.38 -23.87
N ILE A 88 7.43 2.56 -23.09
CA ILE A 88 6.65 3.82 -23.05
C ILE A 88 7.53 5.03 -22.81
N THR A 89 8.44 4.97 -21.84
CA THR A 89 9.35 6.08 -21.52
C THR A 89 10.25 6.44 -22.71
N LYS A 90 10.78 5.42 -23.40
CA LYS A 90 11.64 5.62 -24.58
C LYS A 90 10.86 6.25 -25.73
N ILE A 91 9.67 5.73 -26.00
CA ILE A 91 8.79 6.24 -27.06
C ILE A 91 8.41 7.70 -26.77
N ARG A 92 7.97 7.98 -25.53
CA ARG A 92 7.64 9.33 -25.06
C ARG A 92 8.79 10.31 -25.28
N ASP A 93 10.01 9.92 -24.94
CA ASP A 93 11.20 10.78 -25.06
C ASP A 93 11.54 11.10 -26.51
N ILE A 94 11.39 10.14 -27.43
CA ILE A 94 11.57 10.38 -28.88
C ILE A 94 10.49 11.34 -29.40
N VAL A 95 9.23 11.08 -29.04
CA VAL A 95 8.07 11.87 -29.50
C VAL A 95 8.11 13.30 -28.98
N LYS A 96 8.68 13.51 -27.78
CA LYS A 96 8.75 14.84 -27.12
C LYS A 96 9.53 15.87 -27.94
N GLU A 97 10.50 15.44 -28.73
CA GLU A 97 11.36 16.33 -29.51
C GLU A 97 10.74 16.75 -30.86
N TRP A 98 9.55 16.25 -31.20
CA TRP A 98 8.91 16.53 -32.48
C TRP A 98 8.09 17.81 -32.43
N LYS A 99 8.35 18.72 -33.38
CA LYS A 99 7.71 20.05 -33.45
C LYS A 99 6.19 19.99 -33.62
N GLU A 100 5.66 18.91 -34.19
CA GLU A 100 4.25 18.72 -34.44
C GLU A 100 3.49 18.22 -33.21
N VAL A 101 4.20 17.75 -32.18
CA VAL A 101 3.61 17.28 -30.92
C VAL A 101 3.37 18.47 -30.02
N GLU A 102 2.09 18.69 -29.68
CA GLU A 102 1.69 19.77 -28.76
C GLU A 102 1.87 19.35 -27.31
N GLU A 103 1.40 18.15 -26.97
CA GLU A 103 1.49 17.59 -25.62
C GLU A 103 1.32 16.07 -25.64
N GLN A 104 1.81 15.39 -24.61
CA GLN A 104 1.62 13.96 -24.40
C GLN A 104 0.87 13.74 -23.09
N TYR A 105 0.05 12.71 -22.98
CA TYR A 105 -0.73 12.46 -21.76
C TYR A 105 -0.67 11.01 -21.31
N GLU A 106 -0.82 10.82 -20.01
CA GLU A 106 -0.99 9.52 -19.35
C GLU A 106 0.22 8.57 -19.45
N TYR A 107 1.38 9.03 -19.93
CA TYR A 107 2.60 8.22 -20.01
C TYR A 107 3.20 7.86 -18.63
N ALA A 108 2.76 8.53 -17.57
CA ALA A 108 3.21 8.32 -16.19
C ALA A 108 2.20 7.56 -15.33
N VAL A 109 1.01 7.24 -15.87
CA VAL A 109 0.03 6.43 -15.15
C VAL A 109 0.59 5.01 -15.00
N SER A 110 0.58 4.48 -13.77
CA SER A 110 1.06 3.13 -13.49
C SER A 110 0.38 2.10 -14.40
N TYR A 111 1.16 1.21 -14.99
CA TYR A 111 0.70 0.18 -15.90
C TYR A 111 -0.39 -0.73 -15.27
N VAL A 112 -0.24 -1.07 -13.99
CA VAL A 112 -1.25 -1.84 -13.23
C VAL A 112 -2.53 -1.04 -13.06
N TYR A 113 -2.44 0.22 -12.61
CA TYR A 113 -3.63 1.06 -12.43
C TYR A 113 -4.33 1.37 -13.76
N LYS A 114 -3.58 1.50 -14.85
CA LYS A 114 -4.15 1.63 -16.19
C LYS A 114 -5.00 0.41 -16.54
N TYR A 115 -4.50 -0.80 -16.26
CA TYR A 115 -5.24 -2.03 -16.49
C TYR A 115 -6.54 -2.08 -15.68
N LEU A 116 -6.46 -1.79 -14.37
CA LEU A 116 -7.61 -1.79 -13.48
C LEU A 116 -8.68 -0.79 -13.94
N ILE A 117 -8.27 0.43 -14.30
CA ILE A 117 -9.15 1.50 -14.78
C ILE A 117 -9.82 1.12 -16.10
N ASP A 118 -9.05 0.65 -17.07
CA ASP A 118 -9.55 0.31 -18.41
C ASP A 118 -10.55 -0.84 -18.37
N HIS A 119 -10.38 -1.79 -17.45
CA HIS A 119 -11.25 -2.95 -17.28
C HIS A 119 -12.27 -2.78 -16.15
N GLN A 120 -12.30 -1.61 -15.50
CA GLN A 120 -13.17 -1.29 -14.37
C GLN A 120 -13.11 -2.35 -13.24
N LEU A 121 -11.90 -2.85 -12.96
CA LEU A 121 -11.68 -3.85 -11.92
C LEU A 121 -11.42 -3.15 -10.60
N GLU A 122 -12.40 -3.22 -9.71
CA GLU A 122 -12.29 -2.69 -8.35
C GLU A 122 -11.48 -3.66 -7.47
N PRO A 123 -10.38 -3.20 -6.86
CA PRO A 123 -9.69 -3.98 -5.83
C PRO A 123 -10.56 -4.10 -4.56
N ALA A 124 -10.26 -5.11 -3.75
CA ALA A 124 -11.08 -5.55 -2.63
C ALA A 124 -12.54 -5.88 -3.00
N SER A 125 -12.82 -6.21 -4.26
CA SER A 125 -14.15 -6.63 -4.73
C SER A 125 -14.10 -7.96 -5.45
N TRP A 126 -15.24 -8.63 -5.55
CA TRP A 126 -15.42 -9.72 -6.50
C TRP A 126 -15.40 -9.16 -7.92
N ILE A 127 -14.62 -9.79 -8.81
CA ILE A 127 -14.52 -9.49 -10.23
C ILE A 127 -14.90 -10.73 -11.05
N SER A 128 -15.38 -10.52 -12.27
CA SER A 128 -15.60 -11.57 -13.25
C SER A 128 -15.21 -11.11 -14.64
N PHE A 129 -14.64 -12.01 -15.44
CA PHE A 129 -14.28 -11.74 -16.83
C PHE A 129 -15.36 -12.14 -17.83
N ASP A 130 -16.31 -12.99 -17.41
CA ASP A 130 -17.25 -13.67 -18.31
C ASP A 130 -18.72 -13.39 -17.96
N GLY A 131 -18.98 -12.43 -17.07
CA GLY A 131 -20.35 -12.13 -16.65
C GLY A 131 -20.43 -11.17 -15.47
N GLU A 132 -21.63 -11.07 -14.91
CA GLU A 132 -21.91 -10.19 -13.77
C GLU A 132 -21.37 -10.76 -12.47
N VAL A 133 -20.91 -9.86 -11.60
CA VAL A 133 -20.55 -10.16 -10.23
C VAL A 133 -21.83 -10.33 -9.41
N LYS A 134 -21.95 -11.44 -8.69
CA LYS A 134 -23.13 -11.81 -7.91
C LYS A 134 -22.91 -11.76 -6.39
N ARG A 135 -21.71 -11.37 -5.95
CA ARG A 135 -21.29 -11.43 -4.55
C ARG A 135 -20.82 -10.06 -4.07
N ASN A 136 -21.34 -9.65 -2.92
CA ASN A 136 -20.98 -8.37 -2.28
C ASN A 136 -20.32 -8.56 -0.90
N ILE A 137 -20.09 -9.80 -0.47
CA ILE A 137 -19.47 -10.12 0.84
C ILE A 137 -18.04 -10.59 0.60
N GLU A 138 -17.10 -10.08 1.37
CA GLU A 138 -15.70 -10.52 1.30
C GLU A 138 -15.58 -12.02 1.60
N PRO A 139 -14.67 -12.75 0.91
CA PRO A 139 -14.34 -14.11 1.31
C PRO A 139 -13.66 -14.11 2.69
N LYS A 140 -13.63 -15.27 3.35
CA LYS A 140 -12.79 -15.42 4.54
C LYS A 140 -11.31 -15.28 4.16
N LEU A 141 -10.71 -14.16 4.53
CA LEU A 141 -9.28 -13.88 4.36
C LEU A 141 -8.51 -14.38 5.58
N LYS A 142 -7.33 -14.96 5.35
CA LYS A 142 -6.39 -15.26 6.44
C LYS A 142 -5.57 -14.02 6.73
N ILE A 143 -5.68 -13.48 7.94
CA ILE A 143 -4.97 -12.28 8.38
C ILE A 143 -4.01 -12.69 9.48
N LEU A 144 -2.75 -12.30 9.34
CA LEU A 144 -1.70 -12.52 10.33
C LEU A 144 -1.09 -11.17 10.69
N ALA A 145 -1.04 -10.83 11.97
CA ALA A 145 -0.24 -9.73 12.48
C ALA A 145 1.05 -10.28 13.10
N PHE A 146 2.14 -9.51 13.00
CA PHE A 146 3.37 -9.80 13.72
C PHE A 146 4.01 -8.53 14.25
N ASP A 147 4.85 -8.71 15.25
CA ASP A 147 5.66 -7.66 15.88
C ASP A 147 7.03 -8.23 16.30
N ILE A 148 8.04 -7.39 16.42
CA ILE A 148 9.40 -7.79 16.81
C ILE A 148 9.92 -6.97 17.99
N GLU A 149 10.71 -7.63 18.84
CA GLU A 149 11.46 -6.96 19.90
C GLU A 149 12.96 -7.00 19.64
N VAL A 150 13.64 -5.88 19.84
CA VAL A 150 15.04 -5.68 19.44
C VAL A 150 15.86 -5.11 20.58
N ILE A 151 16.85 -5.85 21.10
CA ILE A 151 17.76 -5.33 22.14
C ILE A 151 19.15 -5.09 21.56
N GLU A 152 19.75 -3.96 21.95
CA GLU A 152 21.16 -3.68 21.69
C GLU A 152 22.07 -4.36 22.74
N GLU A 153 22.92 -5.27 22.25
CA GLU A 153 23.97 -5.94 23.01
C GLU A 153 25.33 -5.70 22.35
N LYS A 154 26.30 -5.13 23.10
CA LYS A 154 27.67 -4.85 22.63
C LYS A 154 27.74 -3.99 21.35
N GLY A 155 26.88 -2.98 21.22
CA GLY A 155 26.83 -2.10 20.05
C GLY A 155 26.12 -2.70 18.84
N GLU A 156 25.42 -3.83 19.03
CA GLU A 156 24.68 -4.51 17.98
C GLU A 156 23.23 -4.76 18.43
N GLU A 157 22.28 -4.23 17.65
CA GLU A 157 20.86 -4.53 17.79
C GLU A 157 20.55 -5.92 17.22
N ASN A 158 19.99 -6.80 18.04
CA ASN A 158 19.53 -8.13 17.66
C ASN A 158 18.04 -8.25 17.90
N ILE A 159 17.32 -8.94 16.98
CA ILE A 159 15.94 -9.33 17.22
C ILE A 159 15.95 -10.46 18.25
N ILE A 160 15.28 -10.24 19.37
CA ILE A 160 15.28 -11.14 20.53
C ILE A 160 14.00 -11.98 20.63
N MET A 161 12.88 -11.42 20.17
CA MET A 161 11.59 -12.10 20.07
C MET A 161 10.83 -11.63 18.83
N ILE A 162 9.99 -12.51 18.30
CA ILE A 162 9.02 -12.23 17.24
C ILE A 162 7.70 -12.86 17.66
N SER A 163 6.62 -12.08 17.69
CA SER A 163 5.28 -12.59 17.99
C SER A 163 4.42 -12.60 16.73
N VAL A 164 3.49 -13.55 16.67
CA VAL A 164 2.46 -13.62 15.64
C VAL A 164 1.10 -13.94 16.25
N ALA A 165 0.07 -13.34 15.69
CA ALA A 165 -1.34 -13.64 15.97
C ALA A 165 -2.12 -13.69 14.66
N ASP A 166 -3.03 -14.65 14.50
CA ASP A 166 -3.89 -14.76 13.32
C ASP A 166 -5.40 -14.75 13.65
N ASN A 167 -6.20 -14.43 12.65
CA ASN A 167 -7.67 -14.41 12.76
C ASN A 167 -8.31 -15.83 12.78
N ASN A 168 -7.50 -16.88 12.92
CA ASN A 168 -7.94 -18.23 13.27
C ASN A 168 -7.56 -18.60 14.71
N LYS A 169 -7.22 -17.60 15.53
CA LYS A 169 -6.86 -17.73 16.95
C LYS A 169 -5.56 -18.51 17.19
N LYS A 170 -4.70 -18.63 16.17
CA LYS A 170 -3.34 -19.15 16.36
C LYS A 170 -2.43 -18.02 16.79
N LYS A 171 -1.51 -18.35 17.69
CA LYS A 171 -0.46 -17.44 18.15
C LYS A 171 0.83 -18.20 18.44
N GLN A 172 1.94 -17.51 18.24
CA GLN A 172 3.27 -18.08 18.48
C GLN A 172 4.24 -16.94 18.82
N VAL A 173 5.12 -17.17 19.78
CA VAL A 173 6.30 -16.34 20.04
C VAL A 173 7.53 -17.16 19.66
N PHE A 174 8.43 -16.58 18.87
CA PHE A 174 9.75 -17.09 18.56
C PHE A 174 10.74 -16.32 19.44
N SER A 175 11.54 -16.99 20.27
CA SER A 175 12.37 -16.33 21.28
C SER A 175 13.79 -16.90 21.31
N LEU A 176 14.78 -16.04 21.60
CA LEU A 176 16.16 -16.45 21.89
C LEU A 176 16.39 -16.91 23.34
N LYS A 177 15.34 -16.87 24.17
CA LYS A 177 15.35 -17.37 25.54
C LYS A 177 14.16 -18.28 25.79
N GLU A 178 14.41 -19.33 26.55
CA GLU A 178 13.38 -20.25 26.99
C GLU A 178 12.34 -19.55 27.87
N THR A 179 11.09 -19.98 27.73
CA THR A 179 9.96 -19.57 28.56
C THR A 179 9.12 -20.79 28.88
N GLY A 180 8.39 -20.78 29.99
CA GLY A 180 7.41 -21.82 30.33
C GLY A 180 6.09 -21.78 29.54
N LEU A 181 5.92 -20.85 28.59
CA LEU A 181 4.67 -20.61 27.88
C LEU A 181 4.47 -21.56 26.69
N SER A 182 3.26 -22.14 26.58
CA SER A 182 2.93 -23.14 25.55
C SER A 182 2.95 -22.61 24.12
N TYR A 183 2.77 -21.30 23.94
CA TYR A 183 2.81 -20.62 22.65
C TYR A 183 4.20 -20.05 22.31
N THR A 184 5.24 -20.37 23.07
CA THR A 184 6.60 -19.90 22.79
C THR A 184 7.48 -21.03 22.25
N LYS A 185 8.36 -20.69 21.30
CA LYS A 185 9.36 -21.58 20.75
C LYS A 185 10.74 -20.96 20.90
N HIS A 186 11.60 -21.66 21.62
CA HIS A 186 12.99 -21.27 21.87
C HIS A 186 13.90 -21.61 20.67
N PHE A 187 14.86 -20.73 20.40
CA PHE A 187 15.90 -20.89 19.39
C PHE A 187 17.26 -20.50 19.94
N ASN A 188 18.31 -21.23 19.54
CA ASN A 188 19.66 -20.98 20.04
C ASN A 188 20.34 -19.80 19.34
N THR A 189 19.85 -19.39 18.16
CA THR A 189 20.42 -18.31 17.36
C THR A 189 19.33 -17.50 16.68
N GLU A 190 19.57 -16.20 16.49
CA GLU A 190 18.70 -15.30 15.73
C GLU A 190 18.44 -15.81 14.31
N LYS A 191 19.46 -16.38 13.66
CA LYS A 191 19.32 -17.00 12.35
C LYS A 191 18.25 -18.10 12.32
N GLN A 192 18.31 -19.05 13.27
CA GLN A 192 17.32 -20.12 13.37
C GLN A 192 15.91 -19.57 13.68
N MET A 193 15.83 -18.55 14.51
CA MET A 193 14.58 -17.88 14.87
C MET A 193 13.92 -17.23 13.64
N LEU A 194 14.69 -16.46 12.86
CA LEU A 194 14.22 -15.79 11.65
C LEU A 194 13.83 -16.80 10.54
N GLU A 195 14.64 -17.82 10.30
CA GLU A 195 14.32 -18.88 9.34
C GLU A 195 13.02 -19.61 9.73
N ALA A 196 12.81 -19.87 11.02
CA ALA A 196 11.59 -20.49 11.52
C ALA A 196 10.37 -19.56 11.41
N PHE A 197 10.53 -18.26 11.67
CA PHE A 197 9.48 -17.27 11.48
C PHE A 197 9.06 -17.15 10.01
N PHE A 198 10.02 -17.04 9.08
CA PHE A 198 9.69 -16.98 7.65
C PHE A 198 9.01 -18.26 7.17
N LYS A 199 9.47 -19.42 7.65
CA LYS A 199 8.81 -20.69 7.40
C LYS A 199 7.38 -20.71 7.94
N TYR A 200 7.15 -20.20 9.15
CA TYR A 200 5.82 -20.12 9.75
C TYR A 200 4.86 -19.28 8.92
N ILE A 201 5.30 -18.13 8.38
CA ILE A 201 4.46 -17.32 7.48
C ILE A 201 4.07 -18.12 6.24
N ARG A 202 5.01 -18.85 5.62
CA ARG A 202 4.70 -19.67 4.45
C ARG A 202 3.73 -20.81 4.77
N GLU A 203 3.87 -21.45 5.92
CA GLU A 203 3.03 -22.57 6.35
C GLU A 203 1.62 -22.13 6.82
N SER A 204 1.50 -20.98 7.49
CA SER A 204 0.19 -20.41 7.87
C SER A 204 -0.56 -19.86 6.66
N ASP A 205 0.19 -19.44 5.64
CA ASP A 205 -0.28 -18.98 4.35
C ASP A 205 -1.30 -17.81 4.45
N PRO A 206 -0.94 -16.68 5.08
CA PRO A 206 -1.83 -15.54 5.21
C PRO A 206 -2.05 -14.82 3.88
N ASP A 207 -3.27 -14.36 3.65
CA ASP A 207 -3.59 -13.50 2.51
C ASP A 207 -3.14 -12.05 2.78
N ILE A 208 -3.23 -11.63 4.06
CA ILE A 208 -2.84 -10.30 4.52
C ILE A 208 -1.88 -10.44 5.70
N ILE A 209 -0.77 -9.70 5.66
CA ILE A 209 0.18 -9.56 6.75
C ILE A 209 0.07 -8.13 7.28
N CYS A 210 -0.19 -7.98 8.58
CA CYS A 210 -0.37 -6.70 9.24
C CYS A 210 0.78 -6.42 10.21
N THR A 211 1.17 -5.15 10.29
CA THR A 211 2.17 -4.63 11.24
C THR A 211 1.70 -3.26 11.73
N TYR A 212 2.24 -2.80 12.86
CA TYR A 212 2.10 -1.42 13.28
C TYR A 212 3.46 -0.71 13.18
N ASN A 213 3.64 0.13 12.15
CA ASN A 213 4.91 0.79 11.79
C ASN A 213 5.98 -0.15 11.21
N GLY A 214 5.55 -1.22 10.55
CA GLY A 214 6.46 -2.24 10.00
C GLY A 214 7.31 -1.76 8.83
N ASP A 215 6.84 -0.79 8.03
CA ASP A 215 7.62 -0.25 6.91
C ASP A 215 8.85 0.53 7.40
N GLU A 216 8.75 1.23 8.53
CA GLU A 216 9.83 2.05 9.08
C GLU A 216 10.63 1.36 10.20
N PHE A 217 10.08 0.30 10.81
CA PHE A 217 10.71 -0.44 11.90
C PHE A 217 10.92 -1.92 11.59
N ASP A 218 9.87 -2.75 11.66
CA ASP A 218 10.00 -4.21 11.65
C ASP A 218 10.74 -4.75 10.43
N PHE A 219 10.28 -4.39 9.24
CA PHE A 219 10.89 -4.84 8.00
C PHE A 219 12.27 -4.24 7.77
N VAL A 220 12.55 -3.03 8.28
CA VAL A 220 13.88 -2.42 8.24
C VAL A 220 14.86 -3.24 9.09
N LYS A 221 14.48 -3.57 10.33
CA LYS A 221 15.29 -4.39 11.23
C LYS A 221 15.46 -5.80 10.66
N LEU A 222 14.37 -6.45 10.23
CA LEU A 222 14.42 -7.78 9.60
C LEU A 222 15.37 -7.79 8.40
N LYS A 223 15.33 -6.77 7.54
CA LYS A 223 16.25 -6.64 6.39
C LYS A 223 17.70 -6.55 6.84
N GLN A 224 18.02 -5.64 7.77
CA GLN A 224 19.37 -5.45 8.29
C GLN A 224 19.92 -6.76 8.91
N ARG A 225 19.10 -7.46 9.70
CA ARG A 225 19.48 -8.73 10.32
C ARG A 225 19.65 -9.83 9.28
N CYS A 226 18.77 -9.91 8.29
CA CYS A 226 18.89 -10.88 7.18
C CYS A 226 20.21 -10.70 6.39
N GLU A 227 20.56 -9.46 6.05
CA GLU A 227 21.81 -9.11 5.36
C GLU A 227 23.03 -9.53 6.20
N LYS A 228 23.02 -9.21 7.51
CA LYS A 228 24.11 -9.56 8.42
C LYS A 228 24.28 -11.06 8.63
N LEU A 229 23.18 -11.79 8.80
CA LEU A 229 23.15 -13.23 9.04
C LEU A 229 23.23 -14.05 7.75
N LYS A 230 23.27 -13.38 6.59
CA LYS A 230 23.31 -13.99 5.25
C LYS A 230 22.15 -14.95 5.01
N ILE A 231 20.94 -14.54 5.39
CA ILE A 231 19.70 -15.25 5.09
C ILE A 231 18.79 -14.39 4.21
N LYS A 232 17.86 -15.05 3.52
CA LYS A 232 16.87 -14.39 2.68
C LYS A 232 15.52 -14.34 3.39
N MET A 233 14.86 -13.19 3.31
CA MET A 233 13.50 -13.00 3.83
C MET A 233 12.47 -13.59 2.84
N GLU A 234 12.41 -14.91 2.77
CA GLU A 234 11.56 -15.68 1.83
C GLU A 234 10.14 -15.84 2.39
N ILE A 235 9.32 -14.79 2.40
CA ILE A 235 7.94 -14.87 2.93
C ILE A 235 6.86 -14.76 1.85
N GLY A 236 7.23 -14.53 0.59
CA GLY A 236 6.32 -14.67 -0.55
C GLY A 236 5.72 -16.08 -0.60
N ARG A 237 4.53 -16.21 -1.22
CA ARG A 237 3.77 -17.46 -1.17
C ARG A 237 4.54 -18.68 -1.69
N GLU A 238 5.29 -18.50 -2.77
CA GLU A 238 6.17 -19.51 -3.37
C GLU A 238 7.65 -19.39 -2.93
N GLY A 239 7.91 -18.70 -1.82
CA GLY A 239 9.26 -18.48 -1.30
C GLY A 239 10.01 -17.29 -1.92
N ASP A 240 9.32 -16.43 -2.66
CA ASP A 240 9.91 -15.18 -3.15
C ASP A 240 10.40 -14.29 -1.98
N VAL A 241 11.53 -13.61 -2.22
CA VAL A 241 12.12 -12.68 -1.26
C VAL A 241 11.35 -11.37 -1.25
N VAL A 242 11.13 -10.81 -0.06
CA VAL A 242 10.52 -9.46 0.11
C VAL A 242 11.26 -8.42 -0.71
N LYS A 243 10.51 -7.60 -1.43
CA LYS A 243 11.02 -6.42 -2.13
C LYS A 243 10.74 -5.18 -1.31
N PHE A 244 11.62 -4.20 -1.39
CA PHE A 244 11.44 -2.90 -0.73
C PHE A 244 11.16 -1.86 -1.79
N GLU A 245 9.91 -1.40 -1.85
CA GLU A 245 9.45 -0.38 -2.79
C GLU A 245 9.74 1.01 -2.24
N ARG A 246 10.48 1.84 -3.00
CA ARG A 246 10.78 3.20 -2.58
C ARG A 246 9.51 4.06 -2.59
N ARG A 247 9.21 4.72 -1.48
CA ARG A 247 8.08 5.66 -1.33
C ARG A 247 8.58 6.98 -0.74
N GLY A 248 8.87 7.94 -1.61
CA GLY A 248 9.45 9.22 -1.22
C GLY A 248 10.82 9.05 -0.55
N ARG A 249 10.89 9.39 0.75
CA ARG A 249 12.09 9.23 1.59
C ARG A 249 12.19 7.86 2.27
N GLY A 250 11.11 7.10 2.34
CA GLY A 250 11.05 5.77 2.96
C GLY A 250 10.97 4.63 1.94
N SER A 251 10.75 3.42 2.45
CA SER A 251 10.47 2.22 1.65
C SER A 251 9.37 1.40 2.30
N ALA A 252 8.58 0.70 1.50
CA ALA A 252 7.55 -0.23 1.97
C ALA A 252 7.88 -1.68 1.60
N ALA A 253 7.54 -2.61 2.49
CA ALA A 253 7.76 -4.03 2.27
C ALA A 253 6.67 -4.62 1.35
N SER A 254 7.07 -5.03 0.16
CA SER A 254 6.21 -5.66 -0.85
C SER A 254 6.45 -7.17 -0.87
N ILE A 255 5.40 -7.94 -0.62
CA ILE A 255 5.46 -9.39 -0.43
C ILE A 255 4.66 -10.04 -1.56
N LYS A 256 5.33 -10.74 -2.46
CA LYS A 256 4.66 -11.34 -3.61
C LYS A 256 3.56 -12.31 -3.17
N ASP A 257 2.38 -12.19 -3.80
CA ASP A 257 1.20 -13.04 -3.58
C ASP A 257 0.59 -12.95 -2.17
N ARG A 258 0.91 -11.87 -1.44
CA ARG A 258 0.34 -11.48 -0.14
C ARG A 258 0.19 -9.96 -0.07
N VAL A 259 -0.71 -9.45 0.76
CA VAL A 259 -0.85 -8.00 0.95
C VAL A 259 -0.26 -7.61 2.29
N HIS A 260 0.73 -6.72 2.30
CA HIS A 260 1.22 -6.11 3.53
C HIS A 260 0.46 -4.81 3.84
N ILE A 261 -0.18 -4.76 5.00
CA ILE A 261 -0.90 -3.60 5.51
C ILE A 261 -0.15 -3.07 6.72
N ASP A 262 0.50 -1.92 6.57
CA ASP A 262 1.04 -1.17 7.70
C ASP A 262 -0.03 -0.23 8.25
N LEU A 263 -0.50 -0.52 9.46
CA LEU A 263 -1.59 0.22 10.10
C LEU A 263 -1.17 1.62 10.52
N PHE A 264 0.11 1.83 10.87
CA PHE A 264 0.57 3.13 11.37
C PHE A 264 0.41 4.21 10.30
N ASN A 265 0.78 3.90 9.05
CA ASN A 265 0.64 4.84 7.93
C ASN A 265 -0.82 5.22 7.70
N PHE A 266 -1.73 4.25 7.74
CA PHE A 266 -3.16 4.53 7.57
C PHE A 266 -3.71 5.38 8.71
N VAL A 267 -3.38 5.04 9.95
CA VAL A 267 -3.75 5.82 11.13
C VAL A 267 -3.23 7.24 11.01
N ASN A 268 -1.94 7.41 10.73
CA ASN A 268 -1.29 8.71 10.65
C ASN A 268 -1.86 9.58 9.52
N HIS A 269 -2.09 9.02 8.33
CA HIS A 269 -2.46 9.80 7.15
C HIS A 269 -3.97 10.04 7.01
N ILE A 270 -4.79 9.13 7.54
CA ILE A 270 -6.25 9.13 7.32
C ILE A 270 -7.02 9.38 8.61
N LEU A 271 -6.63 8.75 9.72
CA LEU A 271 -7.42 8.76 10.96
C LEU A 271 -6.97 9.80 11.98
N SER A 272 -5.69 10.20 11.98
CA SER A 272 -5.13 11.12 12.97
C SER A 272 -5.94 12.41 13.16
N PRO A 273 -6.56 13.03 12.13
CA PRO A 273 -7.38 14.23 12.35
C PRO A 273 -8.70 13.96 13.10
N SER A 274 -9.14 12.69 13.17
CA SER A 274 -10.36 12.26 13.86
C SER A 274 -10.09 11.62 15.23
N LEU A 275 -8.81 11.37 15.56
CA LEU A 275 -8.42 10.84 16.86
C LEU A 275 -8.23 11.97 17.89
N LYS A 276 -8.52 11.67 19.15
CA LYS A 276 -8.29 12.54 20.30
C LYS A 276 -6.85 12.45 20.79
N THR A 277 -6.22 11.29 20.66
CA THR A 277 -4.81 11.14 21.01
C THR A 277 -3.92 11.93 20.07
N GLU A 278 -3.00 12.70 20.65
CA GLU A 278 -1.94 13.38 19.90
C GLU A 278 -0.75 12.46 19.60
N VAL A 279 -0.69 11.31 20.29
CA VAL A 279 0.41 10.33 20.18
C VAL A 279 -0.11 9.07 19.51
N LEU A 280 0.51 8.72 18.38
CA LEU A 280 0.08 7.61 17.52
C LEU A 280 0.86 6.32 17.80
N THR A 281 1.17 6.01 19.06
CA THR A 281 1.73 4.71 19.42
C THR A 281 0.64 3.64 19.35
N LEU A 282 1.03 2.37 19.15
CA LEU A 282 0.09 1.25 19.15
C LEU A 282 -0.79 1.24 20.42
N ASP A 283 -0.21 1.55 21.58
CA ASP A 283 -0.94 1.57 22.87
C ASP A 283 -2.05 2.63 22.90
N GLU A 284 -1.73 3.88 22.52
CA GLU A 284 -2.71 4.98 22.57
C GLU A 284 -3.81 4.80 21.52
N VAL A 285 -3.44 4.37 20.31
CA VAL A 285 -4.41 4.13 19.24
C VAL A 285 -5.31 2.93 19.56
N ALA A 286 -4.75 1.84 20.11
CA ALA A 286 -5.54 0.69 20.55
C ALA A 286 -6.50 1.06 21.70
N LYS A 287 -6.06 1.86 22.69
CA LYS A 287 -6.95 2.30 23.77
C LYS A 287 -8.12 3.14 23.25
N GLU A 288 -7.84 4.05 22.31
CA GLU A 288 -8.87 4.93 21.77
C GLU A 288 -9.86 4.17 20.88
N ILE A 289 -9.38 3.30 19.98
CA ILE A 289 -10.23 2.61 19.00
C ILE A 289 -10.88 1.34 19.58
N LEU A 290 -10.11 0.52 20.31
CA LEU A 290 -10.55 -0.79 20.80
C LEU A 290 -10.97 -0.77 22.28
N GLY A 291 -10.58 0.25 23.05
CA GLY A 291 -10.74 0.26 24.51
C GLY A 291 -9.74 -0.64 25.25
N GLU A 292 -8.72 -1.13 24.54
CA GLU A 292 -7.74 -2.10 25.02
C GLU A 292 -6.31 -1.56 24.88
N GLY A 293 -5.43 -1.86 25.83
CA GLY A 293 -4.04 -1.38 25.82
C GLY A 293 -2.98 -2.49 25.90
N LYS A 294 -1.73 -2.06 25.79
CA LYS A 294 -0.53 -2.88 25.98
C LYS A 294 -0.35 -3.31 27.43
N ILE A 295 0.42 -4.37 27.63
CA ILE A 295 0.99 -4.69 28.94
C ILE A 295 2.03 -3.63 29.28
N LYS A 296 2.03 -3.11 30.52
CA LYS A 296 3.04 -2.14 30.95
C LYS A 296 4.38 -2.84 31.17
N LEU A 297 5.35 -2.51 30.35
CA LEU A 297 6.74 -2.95 30.48
C LEU A 297 7.64 -1.82 30.00
N ASP A 298 8.48 -1.27 30.89
CA ASP A 298 9.41 -0.21 30.50
C ASP A 298 10.59 -0.78 29.70
N TRP A 299 11.14 0.00 28.78
CA TRP A 299 12.29 -0.42 27.97
C TRP A 299 13.51 -0.80 28.82
N SER A 300 13.78 -0.05 29.88
CA SER A 300 14.90 -0.34 30.79
C SER A 300 14.66 -1.60 31.61
N GLU A 301 13.41 -1.81 32.07
CA GLU A 301 12.97 -3.03 32.76
C GLU A 301 13.14 -4.26 31.86
N MET A 302 12.68 -4.18 30.61
CA MET A 302 12.84 -5.26 29.64
C MET A 302 14.31 -5.59 29.38
N LYS A 303 15.17 -4.57 29.22
CA LYS A 303 16.60 -4.77 28.99
C LYS A 303 17.29 -5.46 30.18
N GLU A 304 16.92 -5.08 31.41
CA GLU A 304 17.44 -5.69 32.62
C GLU A 304 16.94 -7.13 32.78
N ALA A 305 15.63 -7.36 32.65
CA ALA A 305 14.98 -8.67 32.70
C ALA A 305 15.61 -9.62 31.68
N TRP A 306 15.78 -9.16 30.43
CA TRP A 306 16.48 -9.89 29.40
C TRP A 306 17.89 -10.23 29.87
N LYS A 307 18.73 -9.25 30.22
CA LYS A 307 20.12 -9.50 30.63
C LYS A 307 20.25 -10.49 31.80
N GLN A 308 19.35 -10.41 32.78
CA GLN A 308 19.36 -11.28 33.96
C GLN A 308 18.71 -12.65 33.71
N LYS A 309 18.07 -12.87 32.56
CA LYS A 309 17.24 -14.05 32.28
C LYS A 309 16.12 -14.23 33.31
N LYS A 310 15.51 -13.12 33.73
CA LYS A 310 14.36 -13.11 34.65
C LYS A 310 13.14 -12.59 33.91
N ASP A 311 11.97 -13.09 34.30
CA ASP A 311 10.67 -12.66 33.77
C ASP A 311 10.60 -12.66 32.23
N ILE A 312 11.24 -13.63 31.58
CA ILE A 312 11.22 -13.76 30.12
C ILE A 312 9.79 -14.06 29.64
N GLU A 313 8.99 -14.76 30.45
CA GLU A 313 7.56 -14.95 30.23
C GLU A 313 6.82 -13.62 30.09
N ARG A 314 7.10 -12.62 30.93
CA ARG A 314 6.45 -11.31 30.86
C ARG A 314 6.84 -10.55 29.58
N ILE A 315 8.07 -10.71 29.12
CA ILE A 315 8.52 -10.14 27.84
C ILE A 315 7.78 -10.83 26.67
N ALA A 316 7.64 -12.15 26.73
CA ALA A 316 6.91 -12.91 25.71
C ALA A 316 5.41 -12.57 25.69
N GLU A 317 4.79 -12.38 26.85
CA GLU A 317 3.40 -11.89 26.98
C GLU A 317 3.24 -10.49 26.40
N TYR A 318 4.17 -9.57 26.71
CA TYR A 318 4.19 -8.22 26.16
C TYR A 318 4.30 -8.23 24.62
N CYS A 319 5.29 -8.94 24.08
CA CYS A 319 5.50 -9.06 22.65
C CYS A 319 4.28 -9.70 21.95
N LEU A 320 3.69 -10.74 22.56
CA LEU A 320 2.47 -11.35 22.02
C LEU A 320 1.28 -10.38 22.03
N ARG A 321 1.12 -9.58 23.09
CA ARG A 321 0.05 -8.60 23.20
C ARG A 321 0.12 -7.57 22.08
N ASP A 322 1.31 -7.17 21.65
CA ASP A 322 1.49 -6.22 20.56
C ASP A 322 1.01 -6.77 19.20
N ALA A 323 1.31 -8.04 18.91
CA ALA A 323 0.74 -8.71 17.73
C ALA A 323 -0.78 -8.91 17.84
N GLU A 324 -1.31 -9.24 19.03
CA GLU A 324 -2.76 -9.37 19.25
C GLU A 324 -3.50 -8.03 19.07
N LEU A 325 -2.96 -6.92 19.60
CA LEU A 325 -3.52 -5.58 19.40
C LEU A 325 -3.43 -5.13 17.94
N THR A 326 -2.31 -5.41 17.27
CA THR A 326 -2.14 -5.11 15.85
C THR A 326 -3.16 -5.87 15.01
N LEU A 327 -3.42 -7.15 15.31
CA LEU A 327 -4.46 -7.93 14.64
C LEU A 327 -5.85 -7.35 14.90
N ALA A 328 -6.18 -7.03 16.14
CA ALA A 328 -7.49 -6.47 16.49
C ALA A 328 -7.73 -5.11 15.81
N LEU A 329 -6.72 -4.23 15.76
CA LEU A 329 -6.79 -2.98 15.00
C LEU A 329 -6.94 -3.26 13.50
N ALA A 330 -6.24 -4.25 12.94
CA ALA A 330 -6.41 -4.60 11.53
C ALA A 330 -7.84 -5.04 11.23
N GLU A 331 -8.45 -5.87 12.09
CA GLU A 331 -9.84 -6.32 11.90
C GLU A 331 -10.83 -5.15 11.92
N GLU A 332 -10.59 -4.13 12.74
CA GLU A 332 -11.42 -2.91 12.79
C GLU A 332 -11.19 -1.99 11.58
N LEU A 333 -9.94 -1.86 11.11
CA LEU A 333 -9.57 -0.86 10.09
C LEU A 333 -9.64 -1.38 8.64
N LEU A 334 -9.49 -2.68 8.41
CA LEU A 334 -9.53 -3.29 7.08
C LEU A 334 -10.83 -3.00 6.30
N PRO A 335 -12.04 -3.04 6.91
CA PRO A 335 -13.27 -2.66 6.21
C PRO A 335 -13.22 -1.25 5.60
N GLN A 336 -12.63 -0.29 6.31
CA GLN A 336 -12.47 1.08 5.81
C GLN A 336 -11.41 1.15 4.70
N ILE A 337 -10.28 0.47 4.87
CA ILE A 337 -9.23 0.37 3.84
C ILE A 337 -9.80 -0.24 2.55
N PHE A 338 -10.58 -1.32 2.65
CA PHE A 338 -11.22 -1.95 1.50
C PHE A 338 -12.27 -1.05 0.86
N SER A 339 -13.05 -0.32 1.65
CA SER A 339 -14.05 0.62 1.11
C SER A 339 -13.39 1.76 0.32
N LEU A 340 -12.29 2.31 0.84
CA LEU A 340 -11.50 3.31 0.13
C LEU A 340 -10.85 2.73 -1.13
N SER A 341 -10.31 1.51 -1.04
CA SER A 341 -9.73 0.75 -2.17
C SER A 341 -10.73 0.61 -3.33
N ARG A 342 -11.97 0.21 -3.04
CA ARG A 342 -13.06 0.12 -4.01
C ARG A 342 -13.43 1.47 -4.59
N LEU A 343 -13.56 2.48 -3.73
CA LEU A 343 -13.98 3.83 -4.12
C LEU A 343 -12.97 4.45 -5.10
N THR A 344 -11.69 4.42 -4.74
CA THR A 344 -10.61 5.09 -5.49
C THR A 344 -10.01 4.21 -6.59
N MET A 345 -10.35 2.92 -6.66
CA MET A 345 -9.70 1.94 -7.53
C MET A 345 -8.19 1.82 -7.24
N SER A 346 -7.84 1.91 -5.96
CA SER A 346 -6.48 1.77 -5.44
C SER A 346 -6.31 0.40 -4.78
N LEU A 347 -5.14 -0.20 -4.84
CA LEU A 347 -4.85 -1.47 -4.18
C LEU A 347 -4.82 -1.29 -2.65
N PRO A 348 -5.26 -2.26 -1.82
CA PRO A 348 -5.22 -2.14 -0.35
C PRO A 348 -3.83 -1.83 0.20
N PHE A 349 -2.77 -2.40 -0.39
CA PHE A 349 -1.37 -2.07 -0.08
C PHE A 349 -1.07 -0.57 -0.22
N ASP A 350 -1.62 0.06 -1.25
CA ASP A 350 -1.46 1.48 -1.52
C ASP A 350 -2.33 2.35 -0.61
N VAL A 351 -3.60 1.98 -0.45
CA VAL A 351 -4.56 2.71 0.39
C VAL A 351 -4.09 2.82 1.83
N SER A 352 -3.49 1.76 2.39
CA SER A 352 -2.97 1.80 3.76
C SER A 352 -1.81 2.79 3.95
N ARG A 353 -1.32 3.42 2.88
CA ARG A 353 -0.18 4.34 2.87
C ARG A 353 -0.50 5.71 2.30
N TYR A 354 -1.58 5.85 1.57
CA TYR A 354 -1.93 7.09 0.89
C TYR A 354 -2.44 8.17 1.85
N TYR A 355 -2.14 9.42 1.51
CA TYR A 355 -2.85 10.58 2.03
C TYR A 355 -4.17 10.78 1.29
N TYR A 356 -5.08 11.57 1.89
CA TYR A 356 -6.34 11.95 1.22
C TYR A 356 -6.15 12.54 -0.18
N SER A 357 -5.09 13.32 -0.41
CA SER A 357 -4.79 13.88 -1.74
C SER A 357 -4.55 12.80 -2.80
N GLN A 358 -3.84 11.73 -2.46
CA GLN A 358 -3.57 10.62 -3.38
C GLN A 358 -4.82 9.76 -3.60
N LEU A 359 -5.65 9.56 -2.56
CA LEU A 359 -6.94 8.90 -2.69
C LEU A 359 -7.87 9.67 -3.66
N VAL A 360 -7.93 10.99 -3.54
CA VAL A 360 -8.69 11.86 -4.44
C VAL A 360 -8.12 11.81 -5.86
N GLU A 361 -6.79 11.84 -6.03
CA GLU A 361 -6.15 11.72 -7.35
C GLU A 361 -6.57 10.43 -8.06
N HIS A 362 -6.50 9.29 -7.38
CA HIS A 362 -6.92 7.99 -7.94
C HIS A 362 -8.42 7.95 -8.26
N PHE A 363 -9.26 8.51 -7.39
CA PHE A 363 -10.70 8.65 -7.66
C PHE A 363 -10.96 9.49 -8.92
N LEU A 364 -10.26 10.62 -9.08
CA LEU A 364 -10.36 11.48 -10.27
C LEU A 364 -9.83 10.80 -11.53
N MET A 365 -8.77 10.00 -11.44
CA MET A 365 -8.27 9.19 -12.56
C MET A 365 -9.32 8.20 -13.04
N ARG A 366 -9.93 7.46 -12.11
CA ARG A 366 -11.04 6.54 -12.39
C ARG A 366 -12.19 7.27 -13.08
N LYS A 367 -12.64 8.40 -12.52
CA LYS A 367 -13.75 9.19 -13.08
C LYS A 367 -13.41 9.77 -14.46
N SER A 368 -12.17 10.22 -14.65
CA SER A 368 -11.71 10.73 -15.94
C SER A 368 -11.81 9.66 -17.03
N ALA A 369 -11.41 8.42 -16.73
CA ALA A 369 -11.55 7.32 -17.68
C ALA A 369 -13.03 7.00 -17.99
N GLN A 370 -13.90 6.94 -16.98
CA GLN A 370 -15.34 6.72 -17.13
C GLN A 370 -16.00 7.79 -18.01
N ASP A 371 -15.59 9.04 -17.86
CA ASP A 371 -16.14 10.19 -18.59
C ASP A 371 -15.43 10.46 -19.92
N ASN A 372 -14.56 9.56 -20.36
CA ASN A 372 -13.71 9.71 -21.56
C ASN A 372 -12.88 11.02 -21.59
N ARG A 373 -12.44 11.47 -20.42
CA ARG A 373 -11.52 12.58 -20.21
C ARG A 373 -10.07 12.09 -20.18
N ILE A 374 -9.15 12.98 -20.54
CA ILE A 374 -7.72 12.74 -20.33
C ILE A 374 -7.36 12.97 -18.87
N ILE A 375 -6.53 12.08 -18.32
CA ILE A 375 -5.84 12.28 -17.05
C ILE A 375 -4.65 13.22 -17.31
N PRO A 376 -4.61 14.42 -16.71
CA PRO A 376 -3.49 15.34 -16.86
C PRO A 376 -2.19 14.73 -16.31
N ASN A 377 -1.04 15.17 -16.83
CA ASN A 377 0.24 14.79 -16.25
C ASN A 377 0.47 15.52 -14.93
N MET A 378 1.33 14.93 -14.10
CA MET A 378 1.89 15.62 -12.95
C MET A 378 2.66 16.87 -13.39
N PRO A 379 2.59 17.96 -12.60
CA PRO A 379 3.30 19.19 -12.93
C PRO A 379 4.81 18.94 -12.94
N LYS A 380 5.51 19.59 -13.87
CA LYS A 380 6.97 19.53 -13.96
C LYS A 380 7.62 20.41 -12.88
N TYR A 381 8.92 20.23 -12.65
CA TYR A 381 9.65 20.93 -11.58
C TYR A 381 9.52 22.45 -11.66
N ASP A 382 9.72 23.00 -12.84
CA ASP A 382 9.58 24.39 -13.24
C ASP A 382 8.15 24.93 -12.99
N GLU A 383 7.13 24.12 -13.27
CA GLU A 383 5.75 24.48 -12.96
C GLU A 383 5.47 24.48 -11.46
N ILE A 384 6.01 23.50 -10.72
CA ILE A 384 5.90 23.43 -9.26
C ILE A 384 6.57 24.65 -8.62
N GLU A 385 7.76 25.03 -9.08
CA GLU A 385 8.46 26.24 -8.60
C GLU A 385 7.64 27.51 -8.88
N SER A 386 7.15 27.65 -10.11
CA SER A 386 6.32 28.79 -10.50
C SER A 386 5.06 28.89 -9.63
N ARG A 387 4.39 27.76 -9.35
CA ARG A 387 3.21 27.71 -8.48
C ARG A 387 3.53 28.09 -7.03
N ARG A 388 4.72 27.73 -6.53
CA ARG A 388 5.17 28.09 -5.17
C ARG A 388 5.47 29.58 -5.02
N GLN A 389 5.75 30.28 -6.11
CA GLN A 389 5.97 31.73 -6.12
C GLN A 389 4.65 32.52 -6.18
N LEU A 390 3.51 31.87 -6.47
CA LEU A 390 2.22 32.53 -6.44
C LEU A 390 1.86 32.98 -5.00
N PRO A 391 1.12 34.09 -4.84
CA PRO A 391 0.62 34.50 -3.54
C PRO A 391 -0.20 33.40 -2.89
N ALA A 392 -0.11 33.28 -1.56
CA ALA A 392 -0.97 32.37 -0.83
C ALA A 392 -2.45 32.70 -1.07
N TYR A 393 -3.28 31.68 -1.27
CA TYR A 393 -4.72 31.85 -1.42
C TYR A 393 -5.30 32.52 -0.18
N THR A 394 -6.26 33.43 -0.37
CA THR A 394 -7.04 33.98 0.74
C THR A 394 -7.83 32.86 1.41
N GLY A 395 -7.51 32.57 2.67
CA GLY A 395 -8.17 31.53 3.44
C GLY A 395 -9.58 31.92 3.91
N ALA A 396 -10.18 31.05 4.72
CA ALA A 396 -11.45 31.32 5.36
C ALA A 396 -11.36 32.54 6.31
N ILE A 397 -12.49 33.24 6.50
CA ILE A 397 -12.60 34.28 7.52
C ILE A 397 -12.49 33.60 8.89
N VAL A 398 -11.47 33.99 9.66
CA VAL A 398 -11.32 33.56 11.06
C VAL A 398 -11.82 34.69 11.94
N ILE A 399 -12.89 34.44 12.70
CA ILE A 399 -13.38 35.37 13.71
C ILE A 399 -12.44 35.28 14.91
N GLU A 400 -11.86 36.41 15.33
CA GLU A 400 -11.00 36.43 16.50
C GLU A 400 -11.78 35.97 17.75
N PRO A 401 -11.29 34.93 18.47
CA PRO A 401 -11.99 34.43 19.64
C PRO A 401 -11.86 35.42 20.81
N LYS A 402 -12.92 35.53 21.63
CA LYS A 402 -12.83 36.24 22.91
C LYS A 402 -11.91 35.44 23.84
N THR A 403 -10.84 36.05 24.35
CA THR A 403 -9.90 35.39 25.25
C THR A 403 -10.48 35.23 26.66
N GLY A 404 -10.09 34.16 27.36
CA GLY A 404 -10.56 33.84 28.72
C GLY A 404 -11.01 32.39 28.86
N LEU A 405 -11.36 32.00 30.09
CA LEU A 405 -12.03 30.73 30.35
C LEU A 405 -13.51 30.88 30.01
N HIS A 406 -14.02 29.98 29.18
CA HIS A 406 -15.43 29.93 28.81
C HIS A 406 -16.03 28.60 29.25
N GLU A 407 -17.26 28.63 29.74
CA GLU A 407 -18.03 27.47 30.15
C GLU A 407 -19.29 27.34 29.28
N ASN A 408 -19.88 26.15 29.20
CA ASN A 408 -21.11 25.87 28.44
C ASN A 408 -20.98 26.16 26.93
N ILE A 409 -19.88 25.71 26.31
CA ILE A 409 -19.61 25.90 24.88
C ILE A 409 -20.42 24.90 24.05
N LEU A 410 -21.13 25.39 23.05
CA LEU A 410 -21.74 24.58 21.99
C LEU A 410 -20.90 24.70 20.72
N VAL A 411 -20.52 23.54 20.16
CA VAL A 411 -19.78 23.48 18.89
C VAL A 411 -20.76 23.13 17.78
N PHE A 412 -20.86 24.01 16.79
CA PHE A 412 -21.62 23.79 15.56
C PHE A 412 -20.62 23.60 14.42
N ASP A 413 -20.81 22.53 13.64
CA ASP A 413 -20.03 22.28 12.45
C ASP A 413 -20.95 22.22 11.22
N PHE A 414 -20.51 22.78 10.10
CA PHE A 414 -21.22 22.71 8.83
C PHE A 414 -20.88 21.38 8.17
N GLN A 415 -21.87 20.50 8.00
CA GLN A 415 -21.67 19.27 7.24
C GLN A 415 -21.23 19.61 5.81
N SER A 416 -19.98 19.25 5.47
CA SER A 416 -19.44 19.35 4.12
C SER A 416 -19.57 20.75 3.49
N LEU A 417 -19.09 21.80 4.18
CA LEU A 417 -19.16 23.20 3.71
C LEU A 417 -18.59 23.42 2.30
N TYR A 418 -17.45 22.79 1.96
CA TYR A 418 -16.82 22.97 0.64
C TYR A 418 -17.38 22.06 -0.47
N PRO A 419 -17.74 20.78 -0.20
CA PRO A 419 -18.38 19.96 -1.21
C PRO A 419 -19.82 20.35 -1.59
N THR A 420 -20.56 20.98 -0.68
CA THR A 420 -21.94 21.48 -0.90
C THR A 420 -21.90 22.73 -1.77
#